data_AF-A0A8T8SLT8-F1
#
_entry.id   AF-A0A8T8SLT8-F1
#
_cell.length_a   1.000
_cell.length_b   1.000
_cell.length_c   1.000
_cell.angle_alpha   90.00
_cell.angle_beta   90.00
_cell.angle_gamma   90.00
#
_symmetry.space_group_name_H-M   'P 1'
#
loop_
_entity.id
_entity.type
_entity.pdbx_description
1 polymer ?
#
loop_
_entity_poly.entity_id
_entity_poly.type
_entity_poly.pdbx_seq_one_letter_code
_entity_poly.pdbx_strand_id
1 'polypeptide(L)'
;MKRTRFTEEQIIGVLKEAEAGAKSADLARRHGVSEATIYNWKSKYGGLEVSEARRLKALEDENAKLKRLLADAMLEAAQGGPYRAERNSPYGPEDGVTHTLRLHAIPQGFANVMIEVRNDLVRDDAAVEAVSSYLADLISGALERVA
;
A
#
# COMPACT_ATOMS: atom_id res chain seq x y z
N MET A 1 -11.57 -5.94 -4.99
CA MET A 1 -10.93 -4.93 -5.86
C MET A 1 -11.94 -4.50 -6.91
N LYS A 2 -12.05 -3.19 -7.20
CA LYS A 2 -12.76 -2.75 -8.42
C LYS A 2 -12.02 -3.36 -9.61
N ARG A 3 -12.73 -4.04 -10.51
CA ARG A 3 -12.14 -4.55 -11.76
C ARG A 3 -11.62 -3.34 -12.53
N THR A 4 -10.31 -3.31 -12.79
CA THR A 4 -9.73 -2.30 -13.68
C THR A 4 -10.21 -2.59 -15.09
N ARG A 5 -10.55 -1.54 -15.83
CA ARG A 5 -11.07 -1.66 -17.20
C ARG A 5 -10.00 -2.13 -18.20
N PHE A 6 -8.72 -1.95 -17.86
CA PHE A 6 -7.56 -2.29 -18.68
C PHE A 6 -6.62 -3.24 -17.93
N THR A 7 -6.04 -4.19 -18.65
CA THR A 7 -4.97 -5.07 -18.16
C THR A 7 -3.61 -4.40 -18.30
N GLU A 8 -2.62 -4.87 -17.55
CA GLU A 8 -1.23 -4.39 -17.62
C GLU A 8 -0.65 -4.50 -19.04
N GLU A 9 -1.00 -5.56 -19.78
CA GLU A 9 -0.58 -5.74 -21.18
C GLU A 9 -1.15 -4.66 -22.08
N GLN A 10 -2.43 -4.33 -21.90
CA GLN A 10 -3.10 -3.29 -22.68
C GLN A 10 -2.48 -1.93 -22.38
N ILE A 11 -2.18 -1.66 -21.11
CA ILE A 11 -1.52 -0.42 -20.70
C ILE A 11 -0.13 -0.31 -21.33
N ILE A 12 0.70 -1.35 -21.22
CA ILE A 12 2.05 -1.34 -21.79
C ILE A 12 2.01 -1.21 -23.32
N GLY A 13 1.06 -1.86 -23.99
CA GLY A 13 0.88 -1.69 -25.44
C GLY A 13 0.65 -0.22 -25.82
N VAL A 14 -0.24 0.47 -25.11
CA VAL A 14 -0.50 1.91 -25.33
C VAL A 14 0.73 2.76 -25.06
N LEU A 15 1.51 2.44 -24.02
CA LEU A 15 2.74 3.17 -23.70
C LEU A 15 3.84 2.97 -24.75
N LYS A 16 4.00 1.75 -25.28
CA LYS A 16 4.94 1.46 -26.37
C LYS A 16 4.58 2.21 -27.66
N GLU A 17 3.29 2.33 -27.98
CA GLU A 17 2.85 3.18 -29.09
C GLU A 17 3.18 4.66 -28.87
N ALA A 18 3.02 5.17 -27.64
CA ALA A 18 3.39 6.53 -27.29
C ALA A 18 4.92 6.76 -27.39
N GLU A 19 5.73 5.79 -26.95
CA GLU A 19 7.20 5.82 -27.05
C GLU A 19 7.67 5.75 -28.51
N ALA A 20 6.92 5.04 -29.38
CA ALA A 20 7.14 5.01 -30.83
C ALA A 20 6.72 6.30 -31.56
N GLY A 21 6.24 7.31 -30.84
CA GLY A 21 5.95 8.65 -31.37
C GLY A 21 4.47 8.94 -31.66
N ALA A 22 3.54 8.05 -31.27
CA ALA A 22 2.12 8.34 -31.37
C ALA A 22 1.70 9.50 -30.44
N LYS A 23 0.83 10.39 -30.91
CA LYS A 23 0.33 11.51 -30.10
C LYS A 23 -0.63 11.02 -29.01
N SER A 24 -0.46 11.51 -27.79
CA SER A 24 -1.32 11.19 -26.63
C SER A 24 -2.81 11.41 -26.91
N ALA A 25 -3.18 12.50 -27.60
CA ALA A 25 -4.56 12.81 -27.98
C ALA A 25 -5.20 11.75 -28.90
N ASP A 26 -4.40 11.12 -29.77
CA ASP A 26 -4.88 10.10 -30.69
C ASP A 26 -5.01 8.74 -30.00
N LEU A 27 -4.06 8.42 -29.13
CA LEU A 27 -4.12 7.24 -28.25
C LEU A 27 -5.32 7.32 -27.31
N ALA A 28 -5.54 8.47 -26.68
CA ALA A 28 -6.66 8.71 -25.76
C ALA A 28 -8.00 8.40 -26.45
N ARG A 29 -8.20 8.94 -27.66
CA ARG A 29 -9.40 8.68 -28.48
C ARG A 29 -9.52 7.22 -28.90
N ARG A 30 -8.46 6.59 -29.41
CA ARG A 30 -8.48 5.19 -29.87
C ARG A 30 -8.79 4.20 -28.74
N HIS A 31 -8.22 4.42 -27.56
CA HIS A 31 -8.37 3.50 -26.43
C HIS A 31 -9.49 3.89 -25.47
N GLY A 32 -10.21 4.99 -25.74
CA GLY A 32 -11.34 5.44 -24.91
C GLY A 32 -10.92 5.84 -23.49
N VAL A 33 -9.77 6.50 -23.38
CA VAL A 33 -9.19 7.01 -22.12
C VAL A 33 -8.90 8.50 -22.24
N SER A 34 -8.59 9.16 -21.12
CA SER A 34 -8.11 10.55 -21.16
C SER A 34 -6.59 10.60 -21.36
N GLU A 35 -6.07 11.71 -21.89
CA GLU A 35 -4.62 11.93 -21.95
C GLU A 35 -3.96 11.89 -20.56
N ALA A 36 -4.66 12.38 -19.54
CA ALA A 36 -4.22 12.29 -18.15
C ALA A 36 -4.07 10.83 -17.68
N THR A 37 -4.96 9.93 -18.14
CA THR A 37 -4.84 8.49 -17.86
C THR A 37 -3.56 7.91 -18.46
N ILE A 38 -3.22 8.28 -19.70
CA ILE A 38 -1.98 7.84 -20.37
C ILE A 38 -0.76 8.37 -19.61
N TYR A 39 -0.79 9.63 -19.15
CA TYR A 39 0.28 10.19 -18.34
C TYR A 39 0.47 9.44 -17.01
N ASN A 40 -0.63 9.13 -16.31
CA ASN A 40 -0.59 8.34 -15.07
C ASN A 40 -0.07 6.92 -15.31
N TRP A 41 -0.45 6.29 -16.42
CA TRP A 41 0.10 5.01 -16.82
C TRP A 41 1.59 5.10 -17.09
N LYS A 42 2.05 6.13 -17.80
CA LYS A 42 3.48 6.34 -18.04
C LYS A 42 4.25 6.51 -16.73
N SER A 43 3.70 7.24 -15.75
CA SER A 43 4.33 7.38 -14.44
C SER A 43 4.43 6.08 -13.65
N LYS A 44 3.46 5.15 -13.82
CA LYS A 44 3.42 3.89 -13.06
C LYS A 44 4.11 2.72 -13.78
N TYR A 45 3.98 2.65 -15.10
CA TYR A 45 4.37 1.50 -15.92
C TYR A 45 5.37 1.85 -17.03
N GLY A 46 5.76 3.12 -17.18
CA GLY A 46 6.71 3.54 -18.22
C GLY A 46 8.05 2.84 -18.06
N GLY A 47 8.60 2.36 -19.18
CA GLY A 47 9.86 1.59 -19.20
C GLY A 47 9.77 0.16 -18.64
N LEU A 48 8.58 -0.32 -18.25
CA LEU A 48 8.39 -1.71 -17.82
C LEU A 48 8.00 -2.61 -19.00
N GLU A 49 8.55 -3.83 -18.99
CA GLU A 49 8.04 -4.93 -19.79
C GLU A 49 6.80 -5.57 -19.16
N VAL A 50 6.03 -6.31 -19.97
CA VAL A 50 4.78 -6.96 -19.52
C VAL A 50 5.01 -7.89 -18.33
N SER A 51 6.10 -8.66 -18.35
CA SER A 51 6.49 -9.54 -17.25
C SER A 51 6.78 -8.77 -15.95
N GLU A 52 7.39 -7.59 -16.06
CA GLU A 52 7.71 -6.72 -14.92
C GLU A 52 6.46 -6.08 -14.35
N ALA A 53 5.54 -5.60 -15.18
CA ALA A 53 4.26 -5.06 -14.71
C ALA A 53 3.38 -6.13 -14.05
N ARG A 54 3.34 -7.36 -14.58
CA ARG A 54 2.67 -8.49 -13.91
C ARG A 54 3.28 -8.80 -12.55
N ARG A 55 4.62 -8.83 -12.46
CA ARG A 55 5.32 -9.05 -11.20
C ARG A 55 5.04 -7.93 -10.19
N LEU A 56 5.09 -6.68 -10.63
CA LEU A 56 4.74 -5.51 -9.83
C LEU A 56 3.31 -5.63 -9.29
N LYS A 57 2.36 -6.04 -10.13
CA LYS A 57 0.96 -6.22 -9.74
C LYS A 57 0.78 -7.33 -8.70
N ALA A 58 1.42 -8.47 -8.91
CA ALA A 58 1.39 -9.59 -7.96
C ALA A 58 1.97 -9.19 -6.60
N LEU A 59 3.10 -8.46 -6.58
CA LEU A 59 3.70 -7.94 -5.36
C LEU A 59 2.80 -6.90 -4.67
N GLU A 60 2.16 -6.01 -5.43
CA GLU A 60 1.18 -5.06 -4.88
C GLU A 60 0.00 -5.78 -4.21
N ASP A 61 -0.52 -6.84 -4.83
CA ASP A 61 -1.67 -7.60 -4.33
C ASP A 61 -1.32 -8.47 -3.12
N GLU A 62 -0.16 -9.14 -3.15
CA GLU A 62 0.35 -9.91 -2.03
C GLU A 62 0.63 -9.01 -0.82
N ASN A 63 1.24 -7.85 -1.04
CA ASN A 63 1.46 -6.89 0.02
C ASN A 63 0.16 -6.28 0.56
N ALA A 64 -0.84 -6.02 -0.29
CA ALA A 64 -2.16 -5.59 0.18
C ALA A 64 -2.80 -6.64 1.09
N LYS A 65 -2.62 -7.93 0.77
CA LYS A 65 -3.06 -9.05 1.61
C LYS A 65 -2.29 -9.10 2.93
N LEU A 66 -0.95 -9.03 2.91
CA LEU A 66 -0.10 -9.11 4.11
C LEU A 66 -0.35 -7.94 5.06
N LYS A 67 -0.40 -6.70 4.53
CA LYS A 67 -0.79 -5.50 5.30
C LYS A 67 -2.15 -5.65 5.96
N ARG A 68 -3.12 -6.20 5.22
CA ARG A 68 -4.46 -6.38 5.73
C ARG A 68 -4.47 -7.37 6.89
N LEU A 69 -3.83 -8.53 6.72
CA LEU A 69 -3.84 -9.59 7.74
C LEU A 69 -3.18 -9.16 9.04
N LEU A 70 -1.96 -8.59 9.00
CA LEU A 70 -1.26 -8.18 10.22
C LEU A 70 -2.03 -7.07 10.95
N ALA A 71 -2.47 -6.03 10.22
CA ALA A 71 -3.20 -4.92 10.83
C ALA A 71 -4.60 -5.34 11.34
N ASP A 72 -5.31 -6.25 10.67
CA ASP A 72 -6.59 -6.78 11.15
C ASP A 72 -6.40 -7.62 12.41
N ALA A 73 -5.37 -8.48 12.45
CA ALA A 73 -5.05 -9.28 13.64
C ALA A 73 -4.68 -8.39 14.85
N MET A 74 -3.90 -7.33 14.63
CA MET A 74 -3.59 -6.35 15.66
C MET A 74 -4.83 -5.58 16.14
N LEU A 75 -5.71 -5.16 15.24
CA LEU A 75 -6.94 -4.45 15.60
C LEU A 75 -7.92 -5.35 16.37
N GLU A 76 -8.03 -6.62 15.99
CA GLU A 76 -8.82 -7.61 16.72
C GLU A 76 -8.24 -7.84 18.12
N ALA A 77 -6.92 -8.02 18.24
CA ALA A 77 -6.26 -8.18 19.53
C ALA A 77 -6.38 -6.93 20.42
N ALA A 78 -6.51 -5.74 19.81
CA ALA A 78 -6.72 -4.50 20.54
C ALA A 78 -8.16 -4.31 21.05
N GLN A 79 -9.13 -5.11 20.59
CA GLN A 79 -10.53 -5.00 21.04
C GLN A 79 -10.64 -5.28 22.55
N GLY A 80 -11.30 -4.38 23.27
CA GLY A 80 -11.44 -4.47 24.73
C GLY A 80 -10.17 -4.09 25.50
N GLY A 81 -9.11 -3.67 24.82
CA GLY A 81 -7.90 -3.13 25.43
C GLY A 81 -8.10 -1.74 26.04
N PRO A 82 -7.09 -1.23 26.77
CA PRO A 82 -7.17 0.06 27.46
C PRO A 82 -7.12 1.27 26.52
N TYR A 83 -6.74 1.09 25.25
CA TYR A 83 -6.60 2.16 24.27
C TYR A 83 -7.56 1.98 23.09
N ARG A 84 -8.03 3.10 22.54
CA ARG A 84 -8.78 3.12 21.29
C ARG A 84 -7.82 2.95 20.12
N ALA A 85 -7.89 1.80 19.44
CA ALA A 85 -7.14 1.53 18.22
C ALA A 85 -8.02 1.77 16.97
N GLU A 86 -7.48 2.44 15.95
CA GLU A 86 -8.18 2.74 14.70
C GLU A 86 -7.32 2.43 13.49
N ARG A 87 -7.97 2.11 12.36
CA ARG A 87 -7.29 1.85 11.09
C ARG A 87 -7.17 3.15 10.29
N ASN A 88 -5.96 3.49 9.84
CA ASN A 88 -5.68 4.65 9.00
C ASN A 88 -6.25 5.98 9.55
N SER A 89 -6.07 6.21 10.85
CA SER A 89 -6.49 7.41 11.56
C SER A 89 -5.35 7.80 12.50
N PRO A 90 -4.89 9.07 12.51
CA PRO A 90 -5.42 10.22 11.78
C PRO A 90 -5.03 10.29 10.30
N TYR A 91 -4.09 9.46 9.83
CA TYR A 91 -3.59 9.46 8.45
C TYR A 91 -3.67 8.07 7.81
N GLY A 92 -3.79 8.05 6.49
CA GLY A 92 -3.78 6.85 5.66
C GLY A 92 -2.77 6.90 4.50
N PRO A 93 -2.67 5.83 3.70
CA PRO A 93 -1.82 5.79 2.51
C PRO A 93 -2.05 6.94 1.51
N GLU A 94 -3.27 7.47 1.47
CA GLU A 94 -3.72 8.63 0.69
C GLU A 94 -2.99 9.93 1.08
N ASP A 95 -2.56 10.06 2.33
CA ASP A 95 -1.84 11.22 2.84
C ASP A 95 -0.32 11.15 2.60
N GLY A 96 0.16 10.08 1.96
CA GLY A 96 1.56 9.92 1.59
C GLY A 96 2.48 9.44 2.74
N VAL A 97 1.96 9.21 3.94
CA VAL A 97 2.76 8.81 5.12
C VAL A 97 3.40 7.42 5.01
N THR A 98 2.99 6.61 4.04
CA THR A 98 3.44 5.20 3.90
C THR A 98 4.72 5.01 3.06
N HIS A 99 5.51 6.07 2.83
CA HIS A 99 6.68 6.02 1.94
C HIS A 99 7.71 4.95 2.36
N THR A 100 8.09 4.91 3.64
CA THR A 100 9.06 3.94 4.17
C THR A 100 8.62 2.50 3.94
N LEU A 101 7.34 2.20 4.17
CA LEU A 101 6.79 0.86 3.92
C LEU A 101 6.92 0.50 2.44
N ARG A 102 6.61 1.45 1.54
CA ARG A 102 6.70 1.25 0.08
C ARG A 102 8.11 0.96 -0.40
N LEU A 103 9.13 1.54 0.22
CA LEU A 103 10.52 1.32 -0.16
C LEU A 103 11.12 0.06 0.45
N HIS A 104 10.82 -0.24 1.71
CA HIS A 104 11.60 -1.23 2.47
C HIS A 104 10.84 -2.52 2.78
N ALA A 105 9.52 -2.47 2.93
CA ALA A 105 8.73 -3.64 3.27
C ALA A 105 8.04 -4.28 2.05
N ILE A 106 7.35 -3.45 1.24
CA ILE A 106 6.56 -3.93 0.10
C ILE A 106 7.41 -4.70 -0.92
N PRO A 107 8.57 -4.19 -1.38
CA PRO A 107 9.32 -4.86 -2.44
C PRO A 107 9.91 -6.21 -2.01
N GLN A 108 10.10 -6.38 -0.70
CA GLN A 108 10.62 -7.61 -0.09
C GLN A 108 9.51 -8.59 0.29
N GLY A 109 8.24 -8.22 0.13
CA GLY A 109 7.11 -9.04 0.55
C GLY A 109 6.98 -9.19 2.07
N PHE A 110 7.53 -8.26 2.86
CA PHE A 110 7.45 -8.34 4.31
C PHE A 110 6.06 -7.93 4.83
N ALA A 111 5.55 -8.67 5.80
CA ALA A 111 4.42 -8.21 6.61
C ALA A 111 4.80 -6.89 7.29
N ASN A 112 3.91 -5.90 7.24
CA ASN A 112 4.22 -4.55 7.70
C ASN A 112 3.00 -3.80 8.23
N VAL A 113 3.27 -2.92 9.20
CA VAL A 113 2.31 -2.01 9.82
C VAL A 113 3.04 -0.70 10.16
N MET A 114 2.31 0.41 10.14
CA MET A 114 2.74 1.68 10.71
C MET A 114 1.85 1.94 11.93
N ILE A 115 2.47 2.18 13.08
CA ILE A 115 1.77 2.40 14.35
C ILE A 115 1.94 3.86 14.73
N GLU A 116 0.83 4.55 14.87
CA GLU A 116 0.78 5.93 15.34
C GLU A 116 0.31 5.93 16.80
N VAL A 117 1.08 6.55 17.69
CA VAL A 117 0.74 6.69 19.10
C VAL A 117 0.50 8.17 19.39
N ARG A 118 -0.65 8.49 20.00
CA ARG A 118 -0.97 9.87 20.38
C ARG A 118 0.01 10.34 21.46
N ASN A 119 0.70 11.46 21.22
CA ASN A 119 1.79 11.95 22.09
C ASN A 119 1.40 12.15 23.55
N ASP A 120 0.14 12.42 23.83
CA ASP A 120 -0.34 12.58 25.20
C ASP A 120 -0.39 11.26 26.00
N LEU A 121 -0.33 10.11 25.33
CA LEU A 121 -0.24 8.78 25.95
C LEU A 121 1.20 8.40 26.30
N VAL A 122 2.19 9.21 25.92
CA VAL A 122 3.63 8.93 26.09
C VAL A 122 4.37 10.15 26.65
N ARG A 123 3.76 10.83 27.63
CA ARG A 123 4.27 12.09 28.20
C ARG A 123 5.42 11.92 29.19
N ASP A 124 5.54 10.74 29.78
CA ASP A 124 6.54 10.39 30.77
C ASP A 124 6.99 8.93 30.61
N ASP A 125 8.07 8.56 31.28
CA ASP A 125 8.70 7.25 31.13
C ASP A 125 7.77 6.10 31.52
N ALA A 126 6.93 6.28 32.54
CA ALA A 126 5.98 5.26 32.97
C ALA A 126 4.88 5.04 31.91
N ALA A 127 4.40 6.11 31.28
CA ALA A 127 3.44 6.04 30.19
C ALA A 127 4.05 5.40 28.93
N VAL A 128 5.31 5.73 28.61
CA VAL A 128 6.06 5.09 27.52
C VAL A 128 6.20 3.59 27.78
N GLU A 129 6.56 3.18 29.00
CA GLU A 129 6.68 1.77 29.37
C GLU A 129 5.34 1.04 29.22
N ALA A 130 4.25 1.61 29.75
CA ALA A 130 2.91 1.01 29.65
C ALA A 130 2.43 0.85 28.20
N VAL A 131 2.60 1.88 27.36
CA VAL A 131 2.22 1.82 25.93
C VAL A 131 3.11 0.85 25.16
N SER A 132 4.42 0.87 25.40
CA SER A 132 5.37 0.00 24.70
C SER A 132 5.14 -1.48 25.03
N SER A 133 4.88 -1.82 26.29
CA SER A 133 4.54 -3.19 26.70
C SER A 133 3.26 -3.66 26.02
N TYR A 134 2.21 -2.82 26.03
CA TYR A 134 0.95 -3.15 25.37
C TYR A 134 1.11 -3.36 23.86
N LEU A 135 1.88 -2.50 23.18
CA LEU A 135 2.16 -2.65 21.76
C LEU A 135 2.99 -3.90 21.47
N ALA A 136 3.97 -4.24 22.32
CA ALA A 136 4.77 -5.44 22.16
C ALA A 136 3.90 -6.71 22.21
N ASP A 137 2.97 -6.78 23.17
CA ASP A 137 2.04 -7.89 23.30
C ASP A 137 1.10 -8.00 22.09
N LEU A 138 0.56 -6.86 21.61
CA LEU A 138 -0.28 -6.82 20.42
C LEU A 138 0.46 -7.29 19.17
N ILE A 139 1.67 -6.79 18.94
CA ILE A 139 2.47 -7.13 17.76
C ILE A 139 2.83 -8.62 17.80
N SER A 140 3.28 -9.11 18.95
CA SER A 140 3.68 -10.52 19.12
C SER A 140 2.49 -11.46 18.89
N GLY A 141 1.36 -11.20 19.56
CA GLY A 141 0.15 -12.00 19.39
C GLY A 141 -0.45 -11.93 17.99
N ALA A 142 -0.30 -10.79 17.28
CA ALA A 142 -0.71 -10.69 15.89
C ALA A 142 0.23 -11.48 14.98
N LEU A 143 1.55 -11.37 15.14
CA LEU A 143 2.54 -12.08 14.35
C LEU A 143 2.36 -13.61 14.42
N GLU A 144 2.04 -14.14 15.59
CA GLU A 144 1.74 -15.57 15.78
C GLU A 144 0.52 -16.04 14.97
N ARG A 145 -0.43 -15.15 14.66
CA ARG A 145 -1.65 -15.49 13.89
C ARG A 145 -1.46 -15.39 12.38
N VAL A 146 -0.45 -14.65 11.91
CA VAL A 146 -0.16 -14.45 10.48
C VAL A 146 1.05 -15.23 9.96
N ALA A 147 1.85 -15.82 10.85
CA ALA A 147 2.92 -16.77 10.51
C ALA A 147 2.35 -18.14 10.09
#